data_AF-A0A7C3CYV9-F1
#
_entry.id   AF-A0A7C3CYV9-F1
#
_cell.length_a   1.000
_cell.length_b   1.000
_cell.length_c   1.000
_cell.angle_alpha   90.00
_cell.angle_beta   90.00
_cell.angle_gamma   90.00
#
_symmetry.space_group_name_H-M   'P 1'
#
loop_
_entity.id
_entity.type
_entity.pdbx_description
1 polymer ?
#
loop_
_entity_poly.entity_id
_entity_poly.type
_entity_poly.pdbx_seq_one_letter_code
_entity_poly.pdbx_strand_id
1 'polypeptide(L)'
;MMPTFDLLQSPWIPCIRRDGTPVELGLRDALVQAHELRELGSESPLATAALYRLLLAVLHRALQGPADADEWADLWNAGSWDVARLDAYLAQWRHRFDLFDPVRPFYQSPDERVRPKPVNRLLHEIASGNNPTLFDHHTHERGPELTPAQAARALIALQAFGLGGLSGLPQKFTDAPCAGGIVFLVQGETLFETLALNLLPYPDDTILPYHPEDRPAWEMDDPFTPDRNDPYGSLDYLTWQNRRVLLLPQPTSRGVIVREMT
;
A
#
# COMPACT_ATOMS: atom_id res chain seq x y z
N MET A 1 -1.13 2.40 26.49
CA MET A 1 -0.82 1.32 25.53
C MET A 1 -1.05 1.90 24.15
N MET A 2 -0.07 1.86 23.26
CA MET A 2 -0.30 2.28 21.87
C MET A 2 -1.26 1.28 21.22
N PRO A 3 -2.24 1.73 20.41
CA PRO A 3 -3.13 0.83 19.71
C PRO A 3 -2.35 0.00 18.69
N THR A 4 -2.85 -1.18 18.37
CA THR A 4 -2.32 -2.11 17.37
C THR A 4 -3.35 -2.25 16.24
N PHE A 5 -2.88 -2.44 15.02
CA PHE A 5 -3.74 -2.76 13.87
C PHE A 5 -2.96 -3.64 12.89
N ASP A 6 -3.06 -4.96 13.09
CA ASP A 6 -2.42 -5.98 12.25
C ASP A 6 -3.11 -6.04 10.88
N LEU A 7 -2.44 -5.55 9.84
CA LEU A 7 -2.96 -5.48 8.46
C LEU A 7 -3.06 -6.87 7.80
N LEU A 8 -2.43 -7.91 8.36
CA LEU A 8 -2.59 -9.27 7.83
C LEU A 8 -3.97 -9.83 8.13
N GLN A 9 -4.53 -9.49 9.29
CA GLN A 9 -5.76 -10.10 9.82
C GLN A 9 -6.94 -9.11 9.91
N SER A 10 -6.68 -7.87 10.30
CA SER A 10 -7.72 -6.87 10.48
C SER A 10 -8.34 -6.52 9.13
N PRO A 11 -9.66 -6.34 9.01
CA PRO A 11 -10.26 -5.92 7.75
C PRO A 11 -9.79 -4.51 7.39
N TRP A 12 -9.22 -4.36 6.19
CA TRP A 12 -8.86 -3.04 5.64
C TRP A 12 -8.76 -2.99 4.11
N ILE A 13 -8.75 -4.13 3.43
CA ILE A 13 -8.75 -4.19 1.96
C ILE A 13 -10.20 -4.36 1.49
N PRO A 14 -10.81 -3.35 0.87
CA PRO A 14 -12.14 -3.46 0.32
C PRO A 14 -12.10 -4.27 -0.99
N CYS A 15 -12.93 -5.31 -1.04
CA CYS A 15 -13.08 -6.22 -2.18
C CYS A 15 -14.56 -6.35 -2.53
N ILE A 16 -14.84 -6.79 -3.76
CA ILE A 16 -16.18 -7.15 -4.21
C ILE A 16 -16.21 -8.65 -4.45
N ARG A 17 -17.16 -9.36 -3.80
CA ARG A 17 -17.39 -10.79 -4.07
C ARG A 17 -17.99 -10.99 -5.47
N ARG A 18 -17.94 -12.21 -5.98
CA ARG A 18 -18.51 -12.55 -7.30
C ARG A 18 -20.02 -12.29 -7.40
N ASP A 19 -20.75 -12.31 -6.29
CA ASP A 19 -22.17 -11.95 -6.22
C ASP A 19 -22.43 -10.42 -6.16
N GLY A 20 -21.37 -9.61 -6.19
CA GLY A 20 -21.44 -8.15 -6.09
C GLY A 20 -21.44 -7.61 -4.65
N THR A 21 -21.44 -8.47 -3.63
CA THR A 21 -21.46 -8.03 -2.23
C THR A 21 -20.10 -7.42 -1.85
N PRO A 22 -20.07 -6.19 -1.29
CA PRO A 22 -18.83 -5.62 -0.77
C PRO A 22 -18.38 -6.34 0.50
N VAL A 23 -17.07 -6.50 0.66
CA VAL A 23 -16.44 -7.06 1.86
C VAL A 23 -15.14 -6.33 2.14
N GLU A 24 -14.80 -6.16 3.41
CA GLU A 24 -13.47 -5.70 3.81
C GLU A 24 -12.71 -6.88 4.46
N LEU A 25 -11.51 -7.17 3.96
CA LEU A 25 -10.68 -8.31 4.37
C LEU A 25 -9.30 -7.85 4.84
N GLY A 26 -8.63 -8.68 5.63
CA GLY A 26 -7.19 -8.53 5.89
C GLY A 26 -6.37 -8.90 4.66
N LEU A 27 -5.10 -8.50 4.63
CA LEU A 27 -4.20 -8.76 3.50
C LEU A 27 -4.09 -10.25 3.17
N ARG A 28 -4.01 -11.10 4.21
CA ARG A 28 -3.92 -12.54 4.03
C ARG A 28 -5.18 -13.09 3.36
N ASP A 29 -6.35 -12.77 3.89
CA ASP A 29 -7.61 -13.32 3.42
C ASP A 29 -7.97 -12.80 2.02
N ALA A 30 -7.64 -11.54 1.71
CA ALA A 30 -7.82 -10.98 0.37
C ALA A 30 -7.02 -11.74 -0.70
N LEU A 31 -5.79 -12.19 -0.37
CA LEU A 31 -4.98 -13.00 -1.26
C LEU A 31 -5.49 -14.45 -1.31
N VAL A 32 -5.70 -15.11 -0.17
CA VAL A 32 -6.18 -16.51 -0.12
C VAL A 32 -7.51 -16.68 -0.85
N GLN A 33 -8.45 -15.75 -0.67
CA GLN A 33 -9.78 -15.77 -1.29
C GLN A 33 -9.81 -15.09 -2.67
N ALA A 34 -8.67 -14.71 -3.26
CA ALA A 34 -8.64 -13.92 -4.51
C ALA A 34 -9.42 -14.57 -5.68
N HIS A 35 -9.52 -15.90 -5.70
CA HIS A 35 -10.28 -16.66 -6.70
C HIS A 35 -11.81 -16.62 -6.47
N GLU A 36 -12.26 -16.20 -5.29
CA GLU A 36 -13.67 -16.02 -4.91
C GLU A 36 -14.10 -14.55 -4.96
N LEU A 37 -13.14 -13.65 -5.16
CA LEU A 37 -13.35 -12.20 -5.25
C LEU A 37 -13.35 -11.79 -6.72
N ARG A 38 -14.23 -10.85 -7.09
CA ARG A 38 -14.27 -10.27 -8.42
C ARG A 38 -13.12 -9.29 -8.64
N GLU A 39 -12.95 -8.35 -7.72
CA GLU A 39 -11.99 -7.24 -7.83
C GLU A 39 -11.81 -6.52 -6.48
N LEU A 40 -10.85 -5.58 -6.43
CA LEU A 40 -10.76 -4.59 -5.36
C LEU A 40 -11.83 -3.49 -5.50
N GLY A 41 -12.43 -3.06 -4.40
CA GLY A 41 -13.56 -2.12 -4.35
C GLY A 41 -13.30 -0.87 -3.51
N SER A 42 -12.11 -0.26 -3.61
CA SER A 42 -11.76 0.92 -2.81
C SER A 42 -12.52 2.18 -3.23
N GLU A 43 -12.77 3.06 -2.25
CA GLU A 43 -13.46 4.36 -2.41
C GLU A 43 -12.68 5.35 -3.29
N SER A 44 -11.38 5.13 -3.46
CA SER A 44 -10.48 5.97 -4.28
C SER A 44 -9.77 5.12 -5.35
N PRO A 45 -9.82 5.51 -6.64
CA PRO A 45 -9.07 4.84 -7.71
C PRO A 45 -7.56 4.80 -7.45
N LEU A 46 -7.01 5.83 -6.81
CA LEU A 46 -5.59 5.88 -6.44
C LEU A 46 -5.25 4.82 -5.40
N ALA A 47 -6.10 4.68 -4.38
CA ALA A 47 -5.96 3.63 -3.39
C ALA A 47 -6.14 2.24 -4.00
N THR A 48 -7.07 2.06 -4.95
CA THR A 48 -7.22 0.79 -5.70
C THR A 48 -5.94 0.42 -6.44
N ALA A 49 -5.38 1.34 -7.21
CA ALA A 49 -4.13 1.09 -7.95
C ALA A 49 -2.94 0.82 -7.01
N ALA A 50 -2.83 1.55 -5.90
CA ALA A 50 -1.77 1.36 -4.93
C ALA A 50 -1.89 0.02 -4.17
N LEU A 51 -3.12 -0.43 -3.89
CA LEU A 51 -3.38 -1.75 -3.32
C LEU A 51 -2.99 -2.87 -4.28
N TYR A 52 -3.32 -2.78 -5.58
CA TYR A 52 -2.86 -3.77 -6.57
C TYR A 52 -1.33 -3.89 -6.58
N ARG A 53 -0.61 -2.76 -6.54
CA ARG A 53 0.88 -2.77 -6.46
C ARG A 53 1.39 -3.47 -5.20
N LEU A 54 0.76 -3.21 -4.05
CA LEU A 54 1.11 -3.88 -2.79
C LEU A 54 0.88 -5.40 -2.88
N LEU A 55 -0.29 -5.83 -3.38
CA LEU A 55 -0.63 -7.25 -3.52
C LEU A 55 0.34 -7.97 -4.46
N LEU A 56 0.69 -7.35 -5.58
CA LEU A 56 1.68 -7.89 -6.53
C LEU A 56 3.06 -8.04 -5.87
N ALA A 57 3.53 -7.03 -5.13
CA ALA A 57 4.81 -7.10 -4.42
C ALA A 57 4.84 -8.23 -3.37
N VAL A 58 3.73 -8.44 -2.64
CA VAL A 58 3.59 -9.57 -1.71
C VAL A 58 3.63 -10.90 -2.46
N LEU A 59 2.90 -11.04 -3.57
CA LEU A 59 2.86 -12.27 -4.37
C LEU A 59 4.21 -12.62 -4.97
N HIS A 60 4.92 -11.65 -5.55
CA HIS A 60 6.27 -11.87 -6.07
C HIS A 60 7.20 -12.44 -5.00
N ARG A 61 7.14 -11.94 -3.77
CA ARG A 61 8.00 -12.42 -2.68
C ARG A 61 7.55 -13.74 -2.09
N ALA A 62 6.25 -13.92 -1.90
CA ALA A 62 5.69 -15.15 -1.36
C ALA A 62 5.90 -16.35 -2.30
N LEU A 63 5.74 -16.13 -3.61
CA LEU A 63 5.82 -17.19 -4.62
C LEU A 63 7.22 -17.29 -5.25
N GLN A 64 8.06 -16.26 -5.09
CA GLN A 64 9.35 -16.06 -5.76
C GLN A 64 9.23 -15.89 -7.28
N GLY A 65 8.19 -15.15 -7.71
CA GLY A 65 7.80 -14.94 -9.10
C GLY A 65 7.24 -16.21 -9.77
N PRO A 66 6.63 -16.11 -10.95
CA PRO A 66 7.01 -17.01 -12.03
C PRO A 66 8.35 -16.55 -12.60
N ALA A 67 9.28 -17.46 -12.85
CA ALA A 67 10.55 -17.14 -13.53
C ALA A 67 10.38 -17.04 -15.05
N ASP A 68 9.40 -17.75 -15.61
CA ASP A 68 9.14 -17.83 -17.04
C ASP A 68 7.65 -18.10 -17.35
N ALA A 69 7.34 -18.26 -18.64
CA ALA A 69 5.98 -18.48 -19.12
C ALA A 69 5.41 -19.85 -18.70
N ASP A 70 6.24 -20.87 -18.50
CA ASP A 70 5.80 -22.21 -18.10
C ASP A 70 5.39 -22.19 -16.61
N GLU A 71 6.21 -21.58 -15.74
CA GLU A 71 5.85 -21.37 -14.33
C GLU A 71 4.61 -20.49 -14.18
N TRP A 72 4.48 -19.45 -15.02
CA TRP A 72 3.27 -18.63 -15.06
C TRP A 72 2.04 -19.45 -15.48
N ALA A 73 2.17 -20.33 -16.48
CA ALA A 73 1.08 -21.18 -16.94
C ALA A 73 0.65 -22.18 -15.86
N ASP A 74 1.58 -22.78 -15.12
CA ASP A 74 1.28 -23.67 -14.00
C ASP A 74 0.51 -22.93 -12.89
N LEU A 75 0.97 -21.72 -12.55
CA LEU A 75 0.31 -20.83 -11.59
C LEU A 75 -1.10 -20.45 -12.06
N TRP A 76 -1.27 -20.09 -13.32
CA TRP A 76 -2.56 -19.74 -13.92
C TRP A 76 -3.54 -20.93 -13.86
N ASN A 77 -3.07 -22.11 -14.26
CA ASN A 77 -3.87 -23.34 -14.29
C ASN A 77 -4.28 -23.82 -12.90
N ALA A 78 -3.53 -23.49 -11.85
CA ALA A 78 -3.89 -23.80 -10.47
C ALA A 78 -5.16 -23.07 -10.01
N GLY A 79 -5.49 -21.91 -10.61
CA GLY A 79 -6.71 -21.14 -10.33
C GLY A 79 -6.79 -20.50 -8.94
N SER A 80 -5.75 -20.66 -8.12
CA SER A 80 -5.62 -20.09 -6.77
C SER A 80 -4.15 -20.10 -6.34
N TRP A 81 -3.80 -19.30 -5.33
CA TRP A 81 -2.41 -19.23 -4.84
C TRP A 81 -2.06 -20.43 -3.94
N ASP A 82 -0.77 -20.79 -3.91
CA ASP A 82 -0.23 -21.69 -2.89
C ASP A 82 -0.31 -21.02 -1.51
N VAL A 83 -1.33 -21.40 -0.75
CA VAL A 83 -1.62 -20.86 0.58
C VAL A 83 -0.48 -21.14 1.56
N ALA A 84 0.21 -22.27 1.43
CA ALA A 84 1.30 -22.63 2.35
C ALA A 84 2.52 -21.71 2.16
N ARG A 85 2.89 -21.42 0.90
CA ARG A 85 3.96 -20.45 0.59
C ARG A 85 3.59 -19.05 1.05
N LEU A 86 2.35 -18.63 0.77
CA LEU A 86 1.85 -17.33 1.19
C LEU A 86 1.87 -17.17 2.72
N ASP A 87 1.36 -18.16 3.45
CA ASP A 87 1.33 -18.15 4.91
C ASP A 87 2.73 -18.14 5.51
N ALA A 88 3.66 -18.93 4.97
CA ALA A 88 5.05 -18.95 5.43
C ALA A 88 5.70 -17.57 5.30
N TYR A 89 5.52 -16.91 4.15
CA TYR A 89 6.06 -15.58 3.90
C TYR A 89 5.43 -14.51 4.80
N LEU A 90 4.09 -14.48 4.91
CA LEU A 90 3.40 -13.51 5.75
C LEU A 90 3.70 -13.72 7.24
N ALA A 91 3.89 -14.97 7.68
CA ALA A 91 4.29 -15.27 9.05
C ALA A 91 5.71 -14.75 9.37
N GLN A 92 6.66 -14.91 8.43
CA GLN A 92 8.01 -14.39 8.57
C GLN A 92 8.01 -12.86 8.77
N TRP A 93 7.17 -12.14 8.02
CA TRP A 93 7.15 -10.68 8.01
C TRP A 93 6.06 -10.05 8.86
N ARG A 94 5.27 -10.82 9.61
CA ARG A 94 4.13 -10.33 10.42
C ARG A 94 4.45 -9.10 11.27
N HIS A 95 5.63 -9.07 11.87
CA HIS A 95 6.11 -7.96 12.70
C HIS A 95 6.30 -6.62 11.96
N ARG A 96 6.20 -6.60 10.62
CA ARG A 96 6.29 -5.39 9.79
C ARG A 96 4.94 -4.91 9.27
N PHE A 97 3.85 -5.64 9.55
CA PHE A 97 2.50 -5.37 9.03
C PHE A 97 1.53 -4.83 10.10
N ASP A 98 2.02 -4.40 11.27
CA ASP A 98 1.21 -3.60 12.18
C ASP A 98 1.31 -2.12 11.82
N LEU A 99 0.16 -1.48 11.60
CA LEU A 99 0.09 -0.07 11.19
C LEU A 99 0.65 0.89 12.24
N PHE A 100 0.59 0.54 13.52
CA PHE A 100 0.95 1.40 14.64
C PHE A 100 2.07 0.79 15.49
N ASP A 101 2.86 -0.13 14.92
CA ASP A 101 3.99 -0.73 15.61
C ASP A 101 4.89 0.37 16.22
N PRO A 102 5.28 0.28 17.49
CA PRO A 102 6.03 1.33 18.17
C PRO A 102 7.45 1.53 17.61
N VAL A 103 7.99 0.56 16.86
CA VAL A 103 9.36 0.58 16.33
C VAL A 103 9.38 0.57 14.81
N ARG A 104 8.56 -0.27 14.18
CA ARG A 104 8.52 -0.53 12.73
C ARG A 104 7.09 -0.39 12.16
N PRO A 105 6.43 0.78 12.31
CA PRO A 105 5.06 0.95 11.83
C PRO A 105 5.02 0.75 10.31
N PHE A 106 4.02 0.00 9.82
CA PHE A 106 3.92 -0.34 8.41
C PHE A 106 3.89 0.92 7.53
N TYR A 107 4.77 0.96 6.52
CA TYR A 107 4.88 2.04 5.52
C TYR A 107 5.12 3.45 6.08
N GLN A 108 5.64 3.52 7.30
CA GLN A 108 5.82 4.77 8.03
C GLN A 108 7.27 4.95 8.47
N SER A 109 7.68 6.20 8.57
CA SER A 109 8.95 6.60 9.16
C SER A 109 8.75 7.93 9.89
N PRO A 110 9.07 8.01 11.19
CA PRO A 110 9.08 9.29 11.89
C PRO A 110 10.13 10.23 11.28
N ASP A 111 9.86 11.53 11.35
CA ASP A 111 10.83 12.60 11.09
C ASP A 111 10.68 13.66 12.19
N GLU A 112 11.66 13.73 13.10
CA GLU A 112 11.63 14.61 14.28
C GLU A 112 11.53 16.11 13.94
N ARG A 113 11.84 16.48 12.69
CA ARG A 113 11.76 17.87 12.23
C ARG A 113 10.32 18.28 11.91
N VAL A 114 9.40 17.32 11.74
CA VAL A 114 8.04 17.57 11.31
C VAL A 114 7.09 17.60 12.51
N ARG A 115 6.32 18.69 12.62
CA ARG A 115 5.26 18.81 13.63
C ARG A 115 3.98 18.14 13.14
N PRO A 116 3.11 17.67 14.07
CA PRO A 116 1.81 17.11 13.70
C PRO A 116 1.00 18.04 12.78
N LYS A 117 0.40 17.43 11.76
CA LYS A 117 -0.48 18.06 10.77
C LYS A 117 -1.76 17.24 10.65
N PRO A 118 -2.88 17.86 10.26
CA PRO A 118 -4.13 17.13 10.03
C PRO A 118 -3.99 16.08 8.92
N VAL A 119 -4.74 14.98 9.07
CA VAL A 119 -4.68 13.82 8.18
C VAL A 119 -5.27 14.08 6.78
N ASN A 120 -5.98 15.19 6.55
CA ASN A 120 -6.47 15.56 5.21
C ASN A 120 -5.33 15.74 4.19
N ARG A 121 -4.09 15.94 4.63
CA ARG A 121 -2.92 15.98 3.75
C ARG A 121 -2.54 14.60 3.17
N LEU A 122 -3.11 13.50 3.66
CA LEU A 122 -2.99 12.17 3.05
C LEU A 122 -3.97 11.96 1.90
N LEU A 123 -5.05 12.73 1.86
CA LEU A 123 -6.20 12.48 0.99
C LEU A 123 -6.11 13.40 -0.23
N HIS A 124 -5.96 12.82 -1.41
CA HIS A 124 -5.83 13.56 -2.66
C HIS A 124 -7.08 14.34 -3.03
N GLU A 125 -8.24 13.85 -2.59
CA GLU A 125 -9.56 14.40 -2.88
C GLU A 125 -9.99 15.53 -1.92
N ILE A 126 -9.29 15.74 -0.81
CA ILE A 126 -9.64 16.76 0.19
C ILE A 126 -8.71 17.96 0.07
N ALA A 127 -9.27 19.18 0.17
CA ALA A 127 -8.46 20.38 0.16
C ALA A 127 -7.56 20.41 1.40
N SER A 128 -6.27 20.69 1.18
CA SER A 128 -5.29 20.78 2.27
C SER A 128 -4.34 21.95 2.08
N GLY A 129 -3.85 22.50 3.20
CA GLY A 129 -2.97 23.66 3.20
C GLY A 129 -3.66 24.91 2.63
N ASN A 130 -3.07 25.47 1.56
CA ASN A 130 -3.56 26.69 0.91
C ASN A 130 -4.47 26.42 -0.29
N ASN A 131 -4.83 25.15 -0.55
CA ASN A 131 -5.69 24.80 -1.67
C ASN A 131 -7.12 25.31 -1.40
N PRO A 132 -7.80 25.88 -2.42
CA PRO A 132 -9.19 26.28 -2.27
C PRO A 132 -10.06 25.06 -1.99
N THR A 133 -10.97 25.17 -1.03
CA THR A 133 -11.98 24.17 -0.73
C THR A 133 -12.98 24.10 -1.90
N LEU A 134 -12.89 23.04 -2.71
CA LEU A 134 -13.78 22.81 -3.85
C LEU A 134 -14.55 21.51 -3.60
N PHE A 135 -15.88 21.59 -3.48
CA PHE A 135 -16.75 20.44 -3.20
C PHE A 135 -16.37 19.64 -1.94
N ASP A 136 -15.75 20.32 -0.98
CA ASP A 136 -15.32 19.77 0.29
C ASP A 136 -16.09 20.47 1.43
N HIS A 137 -16.75 19.68 2.26
CA HIS A 137 -17.56 20.17 3.38
C HIS A 137 -16.84 20.03 4.73
N HIS A 138 -15.58 19.60 4.74
CA HIS A 138 -14.77 19.53 5.95
C HIS A 138 -14.31 20.93 6.35
N THR A 139 -14.60 21.33 7.60
CA THR A 139 -14.08 22.58 8.17
C THR A 139 -12.72 22.32 8.81
N HIS A 140 -11.84 23.33 8.81
CA HIS A 140 -10.51 23.23 9.44
C HIS A 140 -10.59 22.84 10.93
N GLU A 141 -11.69 23.18 11.61
CA GLU A 141 -11.97 22.86 13.01
C GLU A 141 -12.41 21.40 13.25
N ARG A 142 -12.89 20.70 12.20
CA ARG A 142 -13.33 19.30 12.23
C ARG A 142 -12.77 18.56 11.00
N GLY A 143 -11.46 18.52 10.89
CA GLY A 143 -10.78 17.74 9.86
C GLY A 143 -11.25 16.27 9.84
N PRO A 144 -10.99 15.53 8.75
CA PRO A 144 -11.43 14.15 8.61
C PRO A 144 -10.88 13.27 9.75
N GLU A 145 -11.72 12.36 10.23
CA GLU A 145 -11.34 11.29 11.15
C GLU A 145 -11.23 10.01 10.33
N LEU A 146 -10.03 9.45 10.23
CA LEU A 146 -9.84 8.18 9.53
C LEU A 146 -9.86 7.03 10.53
N THR A 147 -10.56 5.97 10.17
CA THR A 147 -10.33 4.65 10.79
C THR A 147 -8.92 4.15 10.44
N PRO A 148 -8.33 3.21 11.20
CA PRO A 148 -7.04 2.62 10.84
C PRO A 148 -7.03 2.04 9.43
N ALA A 149 -8.13 1.40 9.01
CA ALA A 149 -8.29 0.86 7.67
C ALA A 149 -8.21 1.95 6.59
N GLN A 150 -8.94 3.07 6.77
CA GLN A 150 -8.87 4.21 5.85
C GLN A 150 -7.49 4.86 5.84
N ALA A 151 -6.86 5.00 7.00
CA ALA A 151 -5.53 5.60 7.12
C ALA A 151 -4.45 4.74 6.43
N ALA A 152 -4.53 3.41 6.53
CA ALA A 152 -3.63 2.50 5.82
C ALA A 152 -3.76 2.66 4.29
N ARG A 153 -4.98 2.70 3.76
CA ARG A 153 -5.22 2.91 2.32
C ARG A 153 -4.72 4.27 1.84
N ALA A 154 -4.99 5.33 2.59
CA ALA A 154 -4.53 6.68 2.28
C ALA A 154 -2.99 6.78 2.30
N LEU A 155 -2.34 6.14 3.28
CA LEU A 155 -0.89 6.07 3.38
C LEU A 155 -0.26 5.39 2.15
N ILE A 156 -0.77 4.23 1.74
CA ILE A 156 -0.24 3.49 0.57
C ILE A 156 -0.48 4.29 -0.72
N ALA A 157 -1.65 4.92 -0.86
CA ALA A 157 -1.95 5.79 -1.99
C ALA A 157 -0.99 6.99 -2.04
N LEU A 158 -0.69 7.62 -0.89
CA LEU A 158 0.25 8.74 -0.82
C LEU A 158 1.66 8.33 -1.26
N GLN A 159 2.14 7.15 -0.87
CA GLN A 159 3.47 6.69 -1.29
C GLN A 159 3.57 6.50 -2.81
N ALA A 160 2.48 6.10 -3.48
CA ALA A 160 2.45 5.85 -4.92
C ALA A 160 2.13 7.10 -5.76
N PHE A 161 1.27 8.00 -5.26
CA PHE A 161 0.70 9.12 -6.03
C PHE A 161 0.91 10.50 -5.39
N GLY A 162 1.76 10.62 -4.37
CA GLY A 162 2.09 11.89 -3.76
C GLY A 162 2.70 12.88 -4.76
N LEU A 163 2.15 14.09 -4.83
CA LEU A 163 2.67 15.15 -5.69
C LEU A 163 3.87 15.86 -5.05
N GLY A 164 4.82 16.26 -5.88
CA GLY A 164 5.95 17.10 -5.51
C GLY A 164 5.52 18.50 -5.10
N GLY A 165 6.38 19.17 -4.33
CA GLY A 165 6.08 20.50 -3.82
C GLY A 165 6.82 20.87 -2.54
N LEU A 166 6.29 21.87 -1.84
CA LEU A 166 6.87 22.34 -0.58
C LEU A 166 6.50 21.38 0.56
N SER A 167 7.52 20.88 1.26
CA SER A 167 7.35 19.98 2.41
C SER A 167 7.20 20.72 3.75
N GLY A 168 7.63 21.98 3.80
CA GLY A 168 7.86 22.73 5.03
C GLY A 168 9.24 22.50 5.65
N LEU A 169 10.12 21.75 4.98
CA LEU A 169 11.54 21.53 5.31
C LEU A 169 12.44 22.10 4.20
N PRO A 170 13.78 22.19 4.41
CA PRO A 170 14.72 22.60 3.35
C PRO A 170 14.65 21.70 2.11
N GLN A 171 14.36 20.41 2.30
CA GLN A 171 14.15 19.45 1.20
C GLN A 171 12.74 19.60 0.62
N LYS A 172 12.61 19.63 -0.71
CA LYS A 172 11.30 19.61 -1.37
C LYS A 172 10.80 18.18 -1.53
N PHE A 173 9.48 18.03 -1.61
CA PHE A 173 8.86 16.80 -2.05
C PHE A 173 9.05 16.62 -3.55
N THR A 174 9.37 15.39 -3.96
CA THR A 174 9.37 14.92 -5.35
C THR A 174 8.08 14.19 -5.65
N ASP A 175 7.74 14.06 -6.93
CA ASP A 175 6.63 13.23 -7.36
C ASP A 175 6.88 11.76 -7.00
N ALA A 176 5.83 11.09 -6.56
CA ALA A 176 5.81 9.66 -6.35
C ALA A 176 5.80 8.90 -7.70
N PRO A 177 6.14 7.60 -7.73
CA PRO A 177 6.35 6.86 -8.97
C PRO A 177 5.16 6.89 -9.96
N CYS A 178 3.93 7.06 -9.47
CA CYS A 178 2.73 7.07 -10.29
C CYS A 178 2.05 8.46 -10.37
N ALA A 179 2.63 9.52 -9.80
CA ALA A 179 1.97 10.83 -9.70
C ALA A 179 1.69 11.49 -11.07
N GLY A 180 2.59 11.31 -12.04
CA GLY A 180 2.46 11.86 -13.40
C GLY A 180 2.07 10.84 -14.48
N GLY A 181 1.76 9.61 -14.08
CA GLY A 181 1.55 8.49 -15.00
C GLY A 181 0.11 8.00 -15.10
N ILE A 182 -0.13 7.12 -16.07
CA ILE A 182 -1.36 6.33 -16.17
C ILE A 182 -1.01 4.89 -15.82
N VAL A 183 -1.78 4.28 -14.91
CA VAL A 183 -1.60 2.87 -14.53
C VAL A 183 -2.57 2.03 -15.36
N PHE A 184 -2.03 1.08 -16.12
CA PHE A 184 -2.79 0.06 -16.83
C PHE A 184 -2.73 -1.25 -16.05
N LEU A 185 -3.86 -1.91 -15.88
CA LEU A 185 -3.98 -3.23 -15.28
C LEU A 185 -4.84 -4.09 -16.20
N VAL A 186 -4.37 -5.31 -16.47
CA VAL A 186 -5.18 -6.31 -17.17
C VAL A 186 -6.18 -6.89 -16.18
N GLN A 187 -7.48 -6.74 -16.45
CA GLN A 187 -8.54 -7.24 -15.57
C GLN A 187 -9.03 -8.61 -16.05
N GLY A 188 -9.10 -9.56 -15.12
CA GLY A 188 -9.74 -10.87 -15.32
C GLY A 188 -11.14 -10.93 -14.69
N GLU A 189 -11.73 -12.12 -14.64
CA GLU A 189 -13.04 -12.37 -14.04
C GLU A 189 -12.98 -12.43 -12.51
N THR A 190 -11.79 -12.67 -11.95
CA THR A 190 -11.53 -12.72 -10.52
C THR A 190 -10.33 -11.85 -10.14
N LEU A 191 -10.19 -11.55 -8.84
CA LEU A 191 -9.02 -10.88 -8.30
C LEU A 191 -7.76 -11.74 -8.50
N PHE A 192 -7.87 -13.07 -8.40
CA PHE A 192 -6.80 -14.00 -8.72
C PHE A 192 -6.34 -13.82 -10.18
N GLU A 193 -7.25 -13.89 -11.14
CA GLU A 193 -6.91 -13.74 -12.56
C GLU A 193 -6.29 -12.37 -12.85
N THR A 194 -6.88 -11.31 -12.28
CA THR A 194 -6.35 -9.95 -12.40
C THR A 194 -4.92 -9.88 -11.86
N LEU A 195 -4.64 -10.41 -10.68
CA LEU A 195 -3.30 -10.41 -10.12
C LEU A 195 -2.33 -11.29 -10.92
N ALA A 196 -2.75 -12.49 -11.35
CA ALA A 196 -1.93 -13.40 -12.15
C ALA A 196 -1.56 -12.82 -13.53
N LEU A 197 -2.49 -12.12 -14.20
CA LEU A 197 -2.23 -11.45 -15.48
C LEU A 197 -1.24 -10.28 -15.37
N ASN A 198 -1.11 -9.68 -14.18
CA ASN A 198 -0.19 -8.58 -13.92
C ASN A 198 1.03 -9.01 -13.08
N LEU A 199 1.20 -10.31 -12.81
CA LEU A 199 2.34 -10.87 -12.10
C LEU A 199 3.45 -11.17 -13.10
N LEU A 200 4.32 -10.18 -13.31
CA LEU A 200 5.42 -10.27 -14.28
C LEU A 200 6.47 -11.31 -13.85
N PRO A 201 7.35 -11.76 -14.76
CA PRO A 201 8.50 -12.57 -14.39
C PRO A 201 9.37 -11.87 -13.33
N TYR A 202 9.90 -12.64 -12.38
CA TYR A 202 10.82 -12.10 -11.36
C TYR A 202 11.85 -13.14 -10.91
N PRO A 203 13.16 -12.79 -10.85
CA PRO A 203 13.74 -11.50 -11.23
C PRO A 203 13.74 -11.30 -12.76
N ASP A 204 13.56 -10.06 -13.19
CA ASP A 204 13.62 -9.64 -14.59
C ASP A 204 14.30 -8.27 -14.67
N ASP A 205 15.33 -8.15 -15.50
CA ASP A 205 16.11 -6.93 -15.72
C ASP A 205 15.78 -6.22 -17.05
N THR A 206 14.78 -6.71 -17.79
CA THR A 206 14.43 -6.19 -19.11
C THR A 206 13.62 -4.89 -19.05
N ILE A 207 12.76 -4.74 -18.03
CA ILE A 207 11.89 -3.57 -17.85
C ILE A 207 12.51 -2.53 -16.91
N LEU A 208 13.11 -2.98 -15.81
CA LEU A 208 13.76 -2.17 -14.80
C LEU A 208 15.11 -2.81 -14.43
N PRO A 209 16.14 -2.03 -14.08
CA PRO A 209 17.38 -2.59 -13.56
C PRO A 209 17.12 -3.47 -12.34
N TYR A 210 17.70 -4.66 -12.31
CA TYR A 210 17.66 -5.55 -11.15
C TYR A 210 18.97 -5.49 -10.37
N HIS A 211 18.87 -5.12 -9.10
CA HIS A 211 19.94 -5.19 -8.12
C HIS A 211 19.66 -6.32 -7.12
N PRO A 212 20.70 -7.04 -6.62
CA PRO A 212 20.53 -8.07 -5.59
C PRO A 212 19.87 -7.57 -4.28
N GLU A 213 19.92 -6.27 -4.04
CA GLU A 213 19.28 -5.61 -2.91
C GLU A 213 17.77 -5.44 -3.06
N ASP A 214 17.20 -5.64 -4.27
CA ASP A 214 15.77 -5.45 -4.55
C ASP A 214 14.89 -6.30 -3.63
N ARG A 215 14.00 -5.61 -2.94
CA ARG A 215 13.02 -6.16 -2.00
C ARG A 215 11.97 -5.10 -1.72
N PRO A 216 10.77 -5.48 -1.29
CA PRO A 216 9.77 -4.48 -0.95
C PRO A 216 10.15 -3.72 0.32
N ALA A 217 9.60 -2.53 0.50
CA ALA A 217 9.98 -1.61 1.59
C ALA A 217 9.90 -2.21 3.00
N TRP A 218 8.97 -3.14 3.26
CA TRP A 218 8.85 -3.80 4.57
C TRP A 218 9.95 -4.83 4.84
N GLU A 219 10.67 -5.30 3.82
CA GLU A 219 11.84 -6.17 3.99
C GLU A 219 13.14 -5.38 4.19
N MET A 220 13.13 -4.06 3.96
CA MET A 220 14.29 -3.19 4.15
C MET A 220 14.44 -2.78 5.62
N ASP A 221 15.68 -2.61 6.07
CA ASP A 221 15.96 -2.03 7.40
C ASP A 221 15.65 -0.53 7.43
N ASP A 222 15.95 0.21 6.36
CA ASP A 222 15.50 1.58 6.17
C ASP A 222 15.34 1.85 4.66
N PRO A 223 14.11 2.01 4.15
CA PRO A 223 13.88 2.22 2.71
C PRO A 223 14.39 3.59 2.20
N PHE A 224 14.72 4.51 3.11
CA PHE A 224 15.22 5.85 2.80
C PHE A 224 16.76 5.97 2.87
N THR A 225 17.46 4.88 3.19
CA THR A 225 18.92 4.87 3.32
C THR A 225 19.51 3.78 2.42
N PRO A 226 20.47 4.10 1.52
CA PRO A 226 21.01 5.44 1.24
C PRO A 226 20.00 6.36 0.55
N ASP A 227 20.32 7.66 0.50
CA ASP A 227 19.54 8.61 -0.31
C ASP A 227 19.67 8.25 -1.79
N ARG A 228 18.54 8.08 -2.46
CA ARG A 228 18.44 7.47 -3.78
C ARG A 228 17.21 7.95 -4.54
N ASN A 229 17.36 8.04 -5.86
CA ASN A 229 16.29 8.47 -6.78
C ASN A 229 15.76 7.31 -7.64
N ASP A 230 16.48 6.19 -7.66
CA ASP A 230 16.16 5.03 -8.50
C ASP A 230 15.91 3.77 -7.63
N PRO A 231 14.93 2.94 -8.01
CA PRO A 231 14.67 1.66 -7.36
C PRO A 231 15.76 0.64 -7.60
N TYR A 232 15.95 -0.24 -6.61
CA TYR A 232 16.82 -1.42 -6.76
C TYR A 232 16.24 -2.44 -7.74
N GLY A 233 14.93 -2.42 -7.98
CA GLY A 233 14.26 -3.26 -8.94
C GLY A 233 12.74 -3.13 -8.85
N SER A 234 12.04 -4.08 -9.45
CA SER A 234 10.58 -4.06 -9.57
C SER A 234 9.87 -4.05 -8.21
N LEU A 235 10.39 -4.74 -7.19
CA LEU A 235 9.71 -4.83 -5.89
C LEU A 235 9.82 -3.55 -5.09
N ASP A 236 11.02 -2.99 -5.07
CA ASP A 236 11.26 -1.68 -4.49
C ASP A 236 10.50 -0.59 -5.26
N TYR A 237 10.42 -0.66 -6.59
CA TYR A 237 9.58 0.24 -7.39
C TYR A 237 8.09 0.14 -7.02
N LEU A 238 7.54 -1.08 -6.91
CA LEU A 238 6.14 -1.31 -6.53
C LEU A 238 5.81 -0.74 -5.15
N THR A 239 6.80 -0.66 -4.26
CA THR A 239 6.64 -0.31 -2.85
C THR A 239 7.43 0.93 -2.43
N TRP A 240 7.86 1.74 -3.38
CA TRP A 240 8.77 2.87 -3.18
C TRP A 240 8.25 3.85 -2.13
N GLN A 241 9.09 4.20 -1.16
CA GLN A 241 8.73 5.12 -0.08
C GLN A 241 9.11 6.55 -0.45
N ASN A 242 8.16 7.30 -1.01
CA ASN A 242 8.33 8.68 -1.47
C ASN A 242 8.16 9.74 -0.36
N ARG A 243 7.52 9.40 0.76
CA ARG A 243 7.26 10.29 1.90
C ARG A 243 7.63 9.61 3.21
N ARG A 244 8.21 10.38 4.14
CA ARG A 244 8.27 10.01 5.55
C ARG A 244 6.97 10.49 6.21
N VAL A 245 6.18 9.55 6.70
CA VAL A 245 4.90 9.80 7.37
C VAL A 245 4.87 8.97 8.65
N LEU A 246 4.30 9.52 9.72
CA LEU A 246 3.92 8.77 10.91
C LEU A 246 2.49 9.14 11.33
N LEU A 247 1.60 8.17 11.37
CA LEU A 247 0.23 8.34 11.83
C LEU A 247 0.19 8.46 13.36
N LEU A 248 -0.67 9.34 13.88
CA LEU A 248 -0.84 9.54 15.32
C LEU A 248 -2.21 8.99 15.74
N PRO A 249 -2.28 7.72 16.19
CA PRO A 249 -3.55 7.10 16.54
C PRO A 249 -4.08 7.61 17.89
N GLN A 250 -5.39 7.86 17.94
CA GLN A 250 -6.09 8.39 19.11
C GLN A 250 -7.22 7.42 19.51
N PRO A 251 -7.15 6.82 20.71
CA PRO A 251 -8.26 6.01 21.23
C PRO A 251 -9.49 6.87 21.54
N THR A 252 -10.67 6.40 21.14
CA THR A 252 -11.97 7.03 21.46
C THR A 252 -12.94 5.99 22.00
N SER A 253 -14.12 6.43 22.46
CA SER A 253 -15.21 5.53 22.87
C SER A 253 -15.74 4.63 21.74
N ARG A 254 -15.48 4.98 20.47
CA ARG A 254 -15.93 4.25 19.27
C ARG A 254 -14.84 3.40 18.62
N GLY A 255 -13.63 3.40 19.17
CA GLY A 255 -12.45 2.75 18.60
C GLY A 255 -11.30 3.73 18.37
N VAL A 256 -10.26 3.25 17.70
CA VAL A 256 -9.08 4.04 17.35
C VAL A 256 -9.39 4.86 16.09
N ILE A 257 -9.00 6.13 16.09
CA ILE A 257 -9.05 7.01 14.91
C ILE A 257 -7.70 7.66 14.67
N VAL A 258 -7.48 8.17 13.46
CA VAL A 258 -6.33 8.99 13.10
C VAL A 258 -6.83 10.33 12.61
N ARG A 259 -6.43 11.40 13.30
CA ARG A 259 -6.74 12.80 12.93
C ARG A 259 -5.51 13.58 12.52
N GLU A 260 -4.34 13.15 13.00
CA GLU A 260 -3.07 13.82 12.80
C GLU A 260 -1.99 12.82 12.38
N MET A 261 -0.98 13.35 11.71
CA MET A 261 0.24 12.65 11.32
C MET A 261 1.43 13.61 11.35
N THR A 262 2.65 13.11 11.34
CA THR A 262 3.85 13.90 11.02
C THR A 262 4.33 13.57 9.62
#